data_AF-A0A903VSJ0-F1
#
_entry.id   AF-A0A903VSJ0-F1
#
_cell.length_a   1.000
_cell.length_b   1.000
_cell.length_c   1.000
_cell.angle_alpha   90.00
_cell.angle_beta   90.00
_cell.angle_gamma   90.00
#
_symmetry.space_group_name_H-M   'P 1'
#
loop_
_entity.id
_entity.type
_entity.pdbx_description
1 polymer ?
#
loop_
_entity_poly.entity_id
_entity_poly.type
_entity_poly.pdbx_seq_one_letter_code
_entity_poly.pdbx_strand_id
1 'polypeptide(L)'
;MMSSMFISDPIYSLTPSQKFSVARKTNQLKIPYYVKENFHSEYQGSVGRLEASVEEEYLNNLKHSCYRERNYKETMLMKARNFGDRDLYYKAQHINTPSCDKLHSLHNN
;
A
#
# COMPACT_ATOMS: atom_id res chain seq x y z
N MET A 1 -34.09 16.09 2.28
CA MET A 1 -32.81 16.75 2.65
C MET A 1 -31.70 15.76 2.35
N MET A 2 -30.79 16.09 1.42
CA MET A 2 -29.66 15.21 1.09
C MET A 2 -28.56 15.46 2.12
N SER A 3 -28.32 14.50 3.02
CA SER A 3 -27.21 14.60 3.96
C SER A 3 -25.90 14.50 3.20
N SER A 4 -25.23 15.65 3.00
CA SER A 4 -23.83 15.70 2.61
C SER A 4 -23.05 14.93 3.68
N MET A 5 -22.53 13.76 3.32
CA MET A 5 -21.53 13.10 4.15
C MET A 5 -20.38 14.09 4.33
N PHE A 6 -20.22 14.65 5.52
CA PHE A 6 -19.00 15.34 5.90
C PHE A 6 -17.93 14.25 6.00
N ILE A 7 -17.32 13.93 4.86
CA ILE A 7 -16.08 13.16 4.84
C ILE A 7 -15.07 14.10 5.49
N SER A 8 -14.77 13.86 6.77
CA SER A 8 -13.69 14.55 7.44
C SER A 8 -12.42 14.34 6.61
N ASP A 9 -11.74 15.43 6.27
CA ASP A 9 -10.45 15.36 5.57
C ASP A 9 -9.55 14.34 6.29
N PRO A 10 -8.87 13.44 5.55
CA PRO A 10 -7.97 12.49 6.18
C PRO A 10 -6.82 13.22 6.88
N ILE A 11 -6.38 12.68 8.02
CA ILE A 11 -5.33 13.29 8.85
C ILE A 11 -3.93 13.11 8.22
N TYR A 12 -3.77 12.06 7.42
CA TYR A 12 -2.53 11.72 6.73
C TYR A 12 -2.83 11.14 5.33
N SER A 13 -1.77 10.94 4.55
CA SER A 13 -1.78 10.20 3.29
C SER A 13 -0.57 9.28 3.19
N LEU A 14 -0.73 8.11 2.57
CA LEU A 14 0.39 7.22 2.22
C LEU A 14 1.14 7.70 0.95
N THR A 15 0.58 8.66 0.23
CA THR A 15 1.19 9.27 -0.97
C THR A 15 1.32 10.78 -0.81
N PRO A 16 2.40 11.38 -1.33
CA PRO A 16 2.59 12.83 -1.25
C PRO A 16 1.56 13.55 -2.12
N SER A 17 1.10 14.71 -1.66
CA SER A 17 0.26 15.60 -2.46
C SER A 17 0.46 17.06 -2.03
N GLN A 18 -0.14 18.00 -2.75
CA GLN A 18 -0.10 19.42 -2.34
C GLN A 18 -0.70 19.65 -0.95
N LYS A 19 -1.73 18.87 -0.58
CA LYS A 19 -2.35 18.95 0.77
C LYS A 19 -1.53 18.22 1.83
N PHE A 20 -0.83 17.15 1.46
CA PHE A 20 -0.02 16.32 2.33
C PHE A 20 1.45 16.38 1.88
N SER A 21 2.11 17.49 2.20
CA SER A 21 3.47 17.80 1.75
C SER A 21 4.55 17.38 2.75
N VAL A 22 4.22 17.26 4.04
CA VAL A 22 5.20 17.00 5.10
C VAL A 22 5.42 15.51 5.27
N ALA A 23 6.60 15.03 4.88
CA ALA A 23 7.00 13.64 5.03
C ALA A 23 7.33 13.27 6.49
N ARG A 24 6.82 12.13 6.93
CA ARG A 24 7.13 11.50 8.23
C ARG A 24 7.36 10.01 8.04
N LYS A 25 7.87 9.34 9.07
CA LYS A 25 8.05 7.89 9.10
C LYS A 25 7.52 7.34 10.41
N THR A 26 6.81 6.22 10.35
CA THR A 26 6.29 5.56 11.54
C THR A 26 7.41 5.01 12.42
N ASN A 27 7.17 4.86 13.71
CA ASN A 27 8.23 4.45 14.63
C ASN A 27 8.64 2.98 14.48
N GLN A 28 7.69 2.06 14.27
CA GLN A 28 7.95 0.62 14.29
C GLN A 28 8.46 0.11 12.94
N LEU A 29 7.70 0.30 11.86
CA LEU A 29 8.02 -0.23 10.53
C LEU A 29 8.73 0.78 9.61
N LYS A 30 8.96 2.01 10.08
CA LYS A 30 9.57 3.12 9.31
C LYS A 30 8.84 3.41 7.99
N ILE A 31 7.51 3.21 7.98
CA ILE A 31 6.68 3.43 6.79
C ILE A 31 6.56 4.93 6.53
N PRO A 32 6.84 5.41 5.31
CA PRO A 32 6.66 6.81 4.96
C PRO A 32 5.18 7.16 4.88
N TYR A 33 4.81 8.28 5.49
CA TYR A 33 3.48 8.89 5.39
C TYR A 33 3.59 10.41 5.36
N TYR A 34 2.52 11.07 4.93
CA TYR A 34 2.51 12.50 4.66
C TYR A 34 1.38 13.17 5.42
N VAL A 35 1.67 14.31 6.04
CA VAL A 35 0.71 15.13 6.80
C VAL A 35 0.65 16.55 6.24
N LYS A 36 -0.34 17.33 6.68
CA LYS A 36 -0.45 18.76 6.39
C LYS A 36 0.65 19.56 7.12
N GLU A 37 1.00 20.75 6.65
CA GLU A 37 2.05 21.59 7.26
C GLU A 37 1.75 22.00 8.71
N ASN A 38 0.48 22.26 8.99
CA ASN A 38 -0.07 22.61 10.29
C ASN A 38 -0.38 21.39 11.19
N PHE A 39 0.09 20.19 10.84
CA PHE A 39 -0.21 18.96 11.59
C PHE A 39 0.17 19.08 13.08
N HIS A 40 1.33 19.67 13.40
CA HIS A 40 1.77 19.79 14.79
C HIS A 40 0.88 20.70 15.64
N SER A 41 0.26 21.72 15.02
CA SER A 41 -0.63 22.66 15.71
C SER A 41 -2.09 22.19 15.75
N GLU A 42 -2.55 21.46 14.73
CA GLU A 42 -3.96 21.05 14.61
C GLU A 42 -4.25 19.65 15.16
N TYR A 43 -3.28 18.74 15.09
CA TYR A 43 -3.50 17.37 15.51
C TYR A 43 -3.30 17.22 17.02
N GLN A 44 -4.41 17.10 17.75
CA GLN A 44 -4.43 16.88 19.20
C GLN A 44 -4.47 15.39 19.60
N GLY A 45 -4.47 14.48 18.63
CA GLY A 45 -4.52 13.04 18.87
C GLY A 45 -3.18 12.41 19.22
N SER A 46 -3.19 11.11 19.57
CA SER A 46 -1.96 10.36 19.83
C SER A 46 -1.25 10.01 18.52
N VAL A 47 -0.05 10.55 18.33
CA VAL A 47 0.81 10.22 17.17
C VAL A 47 1.11 8.72 17.11
N GLY A 48 1.28 8.05 18.25
CA GLY A 48 1.52 6.60 18.27
C GLY A 48 0.32 5.79 17.73
N ARG A 49 -0.91 6.20 18.08
CA ARG A 49 -2.12 5.55 17.53
C ARG A 49 -2.28 5.84 16.04
N LEU A 50 -2.00 7.08 15.62
CA LEU A 50 -2.00 7.45 14.21
C LEU A 50 -1.03 6.57 13.41
N GLU A 51 0.20 6.42 13.89
CA GLU A 51 1.23 5.63 13.22
C GLU A 51 0.87 4.14 13.16
N ALA A 52 0.22 3.59 14.19
CA ALA A 52 -0.29 2.22 14.14
C ALA A 52 -1.35 2.05 13.03
N SER A 53 -2.27 3.00 12.87
CA SER A 53 -3.25 2.98 11.77
C SER A 53 -2.60 3.13 10.39
N VAL A 54 -1.57 3.99 10.28
CA VAL A 54 -0.77 4.14 9.05
C VAL A 54 -0.11 2.82 8.67
N GLU A 55 0.49 2.11 9.62
CA GLU A 55 1.16 0.83 9.40
C GLU A 55 0.16 -0.26 9.00
N GLU A 56 -0.99 -0.33 9.67
CA GLU A 56 -2.05 -1.27 9.35
C GLU A 56 -2.58 -1.06 7.93
N GLU A 57 -2.91 0.18 7.55
CA GLU A 57 -3.37 0.53 6.22
C GLU A 57 -2.32 0.19 5.15
N TYR A 58 -1.05 0.52 5.43
CA TYR A 58 0.06 0.21 4.53
C TYR A 58 0.17 -1.30 4.27
N LEU A 59 0.13 -2.11 5.33
CA LEU A 59 0.19 -3.57 5.23
C LEU A 59 -1.02 -4.15 4.48
N ASN A 60 -2.22 -3.62 4.71
CA ASN A 60 -3.42 -4.04 4.00
C ASN A 60 -3.33 -3.71 2.50
N ASN A 61 -2.88 -2.51 2.15
CA ASN A 61 -2.63 -2.11 0.76
C ASN A 61 -1.57 -2.99 0.09
N LEU A 62 -0.52 -3.36 0.83
CA LEU A 62 0.54 -4.24 0.35
C LEU A 62 0.04 -5.67 0.13
N LYS A 63 -0.78 -6.21 1.05
CA LYS A 63 -1.45 -7.53 0.90
C LYS A 63 -2.34 -7.56 -0.33
N HIS A 64 -3.18 -6.54 -0.53
CA HIS A 64 -4.04 -6.46 -1.71
C HIS A 64 -3.24 -6.34 -3.01
N SER A 65 -2.15 -5.59 -3.01
CA SER A 65 -1.26 -5.46 -4.18
C SER A 65 -0.56 -6.78 -4.49
N CYS A 66 -0.03 -7.45 -3.47
CA CYS A 66 0.56 -8.79 -3.61
C CYS A 66 -0.45 -9.80 -4.17
N TYR A 67 -1.68 -9.80 -3.66
CA TYR A 67 -2.76 -10.66 -4.18
C TYR A 67 -3.02 -10.42 -5.67
N ARG A 68 -3.09 -9.15 -6.10
CA ARG A 68 -3.26 -8.80 -7.52
C ARG A 68 -2.08 -9.26 -8.38
N GLU A 69 -0.85 -9.05 -7.91
CA GLU A 69 0.37 -9.47 -8.62
C GLU A 69 0.42 -10.99 -8.80
N ARG A 70 0.12 -11.76 -7.75
CA ARG A 70 0.05 -13.22 -7.79
C ARG A 70 -1.03 -13.71 -8.75
N ASN A 71 -2.24 -13.16 -8.65
CA ASN A 71 -3.33 -13.52 -9.55
C ASN A 71 -2.98 -13.24 -11.01
N TYR A 72 -2.30 -12.12 -11.28
CA TYR A 72 -1.84 -11.78 -12.63
C TYR A 72 -0.84 -12.82 -13.15
N LYS A 73 0.16 -13.19 -12.33
CA LYS A 73 1.14 -14.24 -12.65
C LYS A 73 0.47 -15.58 -12.94
N GLU A 74 -0.44 -16.02 -12.07
CA GLU A 74 -1.18 -17.28 -12.22
C GLU A 74 -2.06 -17.27 -13.48
N THR A 75 -2.72 -16.14 -13.78
CA THR A 75 -3.52 -15.97 -15.00
C THR A 75 -2.65 -16.08 -16.26
N MET A 76 -1.46 -15.47 -16.26
CA MET A 76 -0.54 -15.57 -17.40
C MET A 76 -0.01 -16.99 -17.59
N LEU A 77 0.31 -17.70 -16.50
CA LEU A 77 0.71 -19.11 -16.55
C LEU A 77 -0.40 -19.99 -17.10
N MET A 78 -1.65 -19.78 -16.66
CA MET A 78 -2.81 -20.51 -17.15
C MET A 78 -3.02 -20.26 -18.65
N LYS A 79 -2.98 -18.99 -19.09
CA LYS A 79 -3.09 -18.63 -20.51
C LYS A 79 -2.00 -19.32 -21.34
N ALA A 80 -0.75 -19.27 -20.91
CA ALA A 80 0.36 -19.90 -21.61
C ALA A 80 0.17 -21.43 -21.77
N ARG A 81 -0.29 -22.10 -20.71
CA ARG A 81 -0.61 -23.54 -20.74
C ARG A 81 -1.74 -23.86 -21.71
N ASN A 82 -2.81 -23.07 -21.69
CA ASN A 82 -3.98 -23.30 -22.53
C ASN A 82 -3.66 -23.13 -24.03
N PHE A 83 -2.79 -22.19 -24.39
CA PHE A 83 -2.38 -21.95 -25.78
C PHE A 83 -1.14 -22.75 -26.21
N GLY A 84 -0.45 -23.43 -25.29
CA GLY A 84 0.82 -24.10 -25.57
C GLY A 84 1.99 -23.14 -25.89
N ASP A 85 1.87 -21.87 -25.50
CA ASP A 85 2.87 -20.83 -25.78
C ASP A 85 4.04 -20.91 -24.78
N ARG A 86 5.17 -21.46 -25.24
CA ARG A 86 6.39 -21.66 -24.42
C ARG A 86 7.06 -20.34 -24.04
N ASP A 87 7.01 -19.33 -24.91
CA ASP A 87 7.63 -18.03 -24.65
C ASP A 87 6.83 -17.25 -23.62
N LEU A 88 5.49 -17.28 -23.74
CA LEU A 88 4.61 -16.70 -22.73
C LEU A 88 4.75 -17.44 -21.40
N TYR A 89 4.91 -18.77 -21.41
CA TYR A 89 5.14 -19.55 -20.18
C TYR A 89 6.45 -19.15 -19.50
N TYR A 90 7.54 -18.98 -20.25
CA TYR A 90 8.81 -18.51 -19.71
C TYR A 90 8.68 -17.10 -19.13
N LYS A 91 8.05 -16.17 -19.86
CA LYS A 91 7.79 -14.80 -19.37
C LYS A 91 6.94 -14.80 -18.10
N ALA A 92 5.87 -15.60 -18.07
CA ALA A 92 4.95 -15.66 -16.93
C ALA A 92 5.62 -16.19 -15.65
N GLN A 93 6.55 -17.15 -15.77
CA GLN A 93 7.34 -17.63 -14.62
C GLN A 93 8.20 -16.53 -13.99
N HIS A 94 8.73 -15.62 -14.81
CA HIS A 94 9.59 -14.52 -14.39
C HIS A 94 8.85 -13.21 -14.11
N ILE A 95 7.51 -13.24 -14.01
CA ILE A 95 6.76 -12.10 -13.49
C ILE A 95 7.16 -11.88 -12.04
N ASN A 96 7.69 -10.67 -11.78
CA ASN A 96 8.07 -10.20 -10.46
C ASN A 96 6.82 -9.85 -9.64
N THR A 97 6.91 -10.07 -8.34
CA THR A 97 5.84 -9.76 -7.37
C THR A 97 6.39 -8.85 -6.27
N PRO A 98 6.79 -7.61 -6.60
CA PRO A 98 7.51 -6.74 -5.69
C PRO A 98 6.72 -6.41 -4.42
N SER A 99 5.39 -6.33 -4.49
CA SER A 99 4.55 -6.11 -3.30
C SER A 99 4.58 -7.31 -2.37
N CYS A 100 4.61 -8.54 -2.91
CA CYS A 100 4.76 -9.75 -2.12
C CYS A 100 6.15 -9.84 -1.48
N ASP A 101 7.20 -9.52 -2.24
CA ASP A 101 8.59 -9.56 -1.75
C ASP A 101 8.76 -8.57 -0.59
N LYS A 102 8.18 -7.38 -0.73
CA LYS A 102 8.18 -6.37 0.33
C LYS A 102 7.37 -6.83 1.55
N LEU A 103 6.21 -7.43 1.37
CA LEU A 103 5.40 -7.94 2.48
C LEU A 103 6.15 -9.03 3.26
N HIS A 104 6.84 -9.92 2.55
CA HIS A 104 7.67 -10.95 3.14
C HIS A 104 8.85 -10.37 3.94
N SER A 105 9.50 -9.33 3.41
CA SER A 105 10.59 -8.64 4.11
C SER A 105 10.14 -7.98 5.43
N LEU A 106 8.88 -7.56 5.52
CA LEU A 106 8.31 -6.94 6.72
C LEU A 106 7.87 -7.95 7.78
N HIS A 107 7.55 -9.19 7.39
CA HIS A 107 7.17 -10.24 8.34
C HIS A 107 8.37 -11.00 8.94
N ASN A 108 9.53 -10.95 8.28
CA ASN A 108 10.74 -11.68 8.70
C ASN A 108 11.73 -10.83 9.52
N ASN A 109 11.35 -9.62 9.90
CA ASN A 109 12.06 -8.73 10.83
C ASN A 109 11.25 -8.57 12.12
#